data_AF-A0A3B9HFZ3-F1
#
_entry.id   AF-A0A3B9HFZ3-F1
#
_cell.length_a   1.000
_cell.length_b   1.000
_cell.length_c   1.000
_cell.angle_alpha   90.00
_cell.angle_beta   90.00
_cell.angle_gamma   90.00
#
_symmetry.space_group_name_H-M   'P 1'
#
loop_
_entity.id
_entity.type
_entity.pdbx_description
1 polymer ?
#
loop_
_entity_poly.entity_id
_entity_poly.type
_entity_poly.pdbx_seq_one_letter_code
_entity_poly.pdbx_strand_id
1 'polypeptide(L)'
;MQRQVGVDIFSDGEFRRSWFSAAFADSIEGIVDDPDAVFVSSWQGEQGELADQVAADIGFAEQMVGAKLRQTRRLTGHESSFFMQHSPGPFKITMPGVMTRTRTWYKPGVTDEFYPTRADLIQDVVQILRGEVRALIDEGVTYIQLDSLRYVIQLADVSSRQQMVESGEDLEQALDETI
;
A
#
# COMPACT_ATOMS: atom_id res chain seq x y z
N MET A 1 -21.08 13.87 8.41
CA MET A 1 -20.75 12.87 9.45
C MET A 1 -19.59 13.31 10.34
N GLN A 2 -18.33 13.34 9.90
CA GLN A 2 -17.15 13.62 10.76
C GLN A 2 -17.32 14.89 11.63
N ARG A 3 -17.74 16.02 11.03
CA ARG A 3 -18.03 17.27 11.77
C ARG A 3 -19.15 17.13 12.79
N GLN A 4 -20.20 16.37 12.47
CA GLN A 4 -21.38 16.20 13.34
C GLN A 4 -21.05 15.39 14.59
N VAL A 5 -20.03 14.53 14.53
CA VAL A 5 -19.56 13.71 15.66
C VAL A 5 -18.34 14.30 16.37
N GLY A 6 -17.94 15.53 16.03
CA GLY A 6 -16.85 16.24 16.72
C GLY A 6 -15.43 15.78 16.37
N VAL A 7 -15.20 15.23 15.17
CA VAL A 7 -13.83 14.96 14.68
C VAL A 7 -13.16 16.27 14.29
N ASP A 8 -11.99 16.54 14.86
CA ASP A 8 -11.21 17.77 14.63
C ASP A 8 -10.33 17.71 13.37
N ILE A 9 -9.82 16.52 13.01
CA ILE A 9 -8.97 16.29 11.84
C ILE A 9 -9.72 15.46 10.80
N PHE A 10 -10.05 16.07 9.67
CA PHE A 10 -10.84 15.42 8.62
C PHE A 10 -9.98 14.47 7.78
N SER A 11 -10.56 13.35 7.34
CA SER A 11 -10.02 12.50 6.27
C SER A 11 -11.05 12.33 5.16
N ASP A 12 -10.62 12.05 3.94
CA ASP A 12 -11.55 11.94 2.81
C ASP A 12 -12.28 10.60 2.83
N GLY A 13 -11.98 9.77 3.83
CA GLY A 13 -12.44 8.39 4.00
C GLY A 13 -11.93 7.46 2.91
N GLU A 14 -10.95 7.89 2.11
CA GLU A 14 -10.37 7.14 0.99
C GLU A 14 -11.39 6.73 -0.08
N PHE A 15 -12.55 7.40 -0.12
CA PHE A 15 -13.67 7.08 -1.03
C PHE A 15 -13.34 7.24 -2.52
N ARG A 16 -12.19 7.84 -2.86
CA ARG A 16 -11.71 7.98 -4.25
C ARG A 16 -10.83 6.83 -4.72
N ARG A 17 -10.53 5.88 -3.82
CA ARG A 17 -9.70 4.71 -4.10
C ARG A 17 -10.58 3.47 -4.19
N SER A 18 -10.16 2.50 -4.98
CA SER A 18 -10.76 1.15 -4.98
C SER A 18 -10.47 0.41 -3.66
N TRP A 19 -9.34 0.70 -3.02
CA TRP A 19 -8.88 0.14 -1.76
C TRP A 19 -7.80 1.07 -1.15
N PHE A 20 -7.54 0.99 0.17
CA PHE A 20 -6.69 1.94 0.89
C PHE A 20 -5.29 2.15 0.28
N SER A 21 -4.65 1.06 -0.17
CA SER A 21 -3.31 1.08 -0.79
C SER A 21 -3.31 1.17 -2.32
N ALA A 22 -4.47 1.34 -2.97
CA ALA A 22 -4.58 1.35 -4.43
C ALA A 22 -3.75 2.46 -5.09
N ALA A 23 -3.55 3.59 -4.38
CA ALA A 23 -2.79 4.74 -4.83
C ALA A 23 -1.43 4.41 -5.49
N PHE A 24 -0.78 3.34 -5.05
CA PHE A 24 0.43 2.83 -5.68
C PHE A 24 0.20 2.30 -7.10
N ALA A 25 -0.58 1.23 -7.25
CA ALA A 25 -0.80 0.56 -8.54
C ALA A 25 -1.44 1.51 -9.57
N ASP A 26 -2.27 2.42 -9.05
CA ASP A 26 -2.95 3.46 -9.78
C ASP A 26 -2.02 4.55 -10.37
N SER A 27 -0.85 4.75 -9.75
CA SER A 27 0.03 5.90 -10.03
C SER A 27 1.40 5.49 -10.56
N ILE A 28 1.66 4.19 -10.72
CA ILE A 28 2.96 3.63 -11.07
C ILE A 28 2.77 2.59 -12.19
N GLU A 29 3.57 2.71 -13.24
CA GLU A 29 3.75 1.65 -14.24
C GLU A 29 4.84 0.67 -13.81
N GLY A 30 4.76 -0.56 -14.33
CA GLY A 30 5.73 -1.64 -14.08
C GLY A 30 5.22 -2.73 -13.15
N ILE A 31 4.01 -2.56 -12.60
CA ILE A 31 3.27 -3.59 -11.88
C ILE A 31 2.45 -4.40 -12.88
N VAL A 32 2.50 -5.73 -12.77
CA VAL A 32 1.76 -6.69 -13.59
C VAL A 32 1.15 -7.77 -12.70
N ASP A 33 0.13 -8.47 -13.18
CA ASP A 33 -0.43 -9.61 -12.45
C ASP A 33 0.57 -10.77 -12.44
N ASP A 34 0.78 -11.42 -11.29
CA ASP A 34 1.53 -12.66 -11.24
C ASP A 34 0.63 -13.83 -11.67
N PRO A 35 0.93 -14.54 -12.78
CA PRO A 35 0.13 -15.67 -13.22
C PRO A 35 0.14 -16.86 -12.25
N ASP A 36 1.13 -16.95 -11.36
CA ASP A 36 1.24 -18.03 -10.38
C ASP A 36 0.62 -17.67 -9.03
N ALA A 37 0.19 -16.42 -8.84
CA ALA A 37 -0.39 -15.99 -7.58
C ALA A 37 -1.78 -16.58 -7.38
N VAL A 38 -2.01 -17.12 -6.19
CA VAL A 38 -3.31 -17.64 -5.78
C VAL A 38 -3.86 -16.72 -4.69
N PHE A 39 -4.91 -15.98 -5.02
CA PHE A 39 -5.66 -15.25 -4.00
C PHE A 39 -6.41 -16.24 -3.11
N VAL A 40 -6.10 -16.24 -1.82
CA VAL A 40 -6.85 -16.97 -0.81
C VAL A 40 -7.60 -15.95 0.04
N SER A 41 -8.92 -15.91 -0.13
CA SER A 41 -9.75 -15.04 0.68
C SER A 41 -9.75 -15.47 2.15
N SER A 42 -9.61 -14.48 3.03
CA SER A 42 -9.73 -14.65 4.48
C SER A 42 -10.91 -13.85 5.03
N TRP A 43 -11.89 -13.49 4.19
CA TRP A 43 -13.04 -12.69 4.62
C TRP A 43 -13.90 -13.46 5.64
N GLN A 44 -14.25 -12.79 6.75
CA GLN A 44 -14.99 -13.39 7.86
C GLN A 44 -16.43 -12.85 8.01
N GLY A 45 -16.82 -11.86 7.20
CA GLY A 45 -18.16 -11.28 7.24
C GLY A 45 -19.18 -12.09 6.43
N GLU A 46 -20.46 -11.76 6.59
CA GLU A 46 -21.57 -12.47 5.93
C GLU A 46 -21.54 -12.39 4.39
N GLN A 47 -20.85 -11.40 3.82
CA GLN A 47 -20.75 -11.12 2.39
C GLN A 47 -19.49 -11.72 1.73
N GLY A 48 -19.15 -12.97 2.04
CA GLY A 48 -17.91 -13.64 1.55
C GLY A 48 -17.79 -13.66 0.02
N GLU A 49 -18.82 -14.12 -0.68
CA GLU A 49 -18.80 -14.20 -2.16
C GLU A 49 -18.58 -12.83 -2.82
N LEU A 50 -19.20 -11.78 -2.26
CA LEU A 50 -19.01 -10.42 -2.75
C LEU A 50 -17.59 -9.91 -2.48
N ALA A 51 -17.04 -10.20 -1.29
CA ALA A 51 -15.67 -9.82 -0.96
C ALA A 51 -14.65 -10.48 -1.90
N ASP A 52 -14.87 -11.76 -2.22
CA ASP A 52 -14.01 -12.52 -3.14
C ASP A 52 -14.08 -11.96 -4.56
N GLN A 53 -15.29 -11.65 -5.04
CA GLN A 53 -15.48 -11.03 -6.34
C GLN A 53 -14.81 -9.65 -6.42
N VAL A 54 -15.01 -8.80 -5.41
CA VAL A 54 -14.38 -7.47 -5.35
C VAL A 54 -12.85 -7.60 -5.32
N ALA A 55 -12.32 -8.54 -4.53
CA ALA A 55 -10.89 -8.80 -4.46
C ALA A 55 -10.33 -9.25 -5.83
N ALA A 56 -11.03 -10.11 -6.56
CA ALA A 56 -10.65 -10.48 -7.91
C ALA A 56 -10.68 -9.27 -8.87
N ASP A 57 -11.74 -8.46 -8.84
CA ASP A 57 -11.93 -7.31 -9.74
C ASP A 57 -10.86 -6.22 -9.56
N ILE A 58 -10.41 -5.99 -8.32
CA ILE A 58 -9.38 -4.98 -8.02
C ILE A 58 -7.95 -5.52 -8.13
N GLY A 59 -7.77 -6.75 -8.60
CA GLY A 59 -6.44 -7.36 -8.74
C GLY A 59 -5.75 -7.60 -7.39
N PHE A 60 -6.51 -8.05 -6.39
CA PHE A 60 -5.93 -8.44 -5.09
C PHE A 60 -5.08 -9.73 -5.22
N ALA A 61 -5.27 -10.50 -6.29
CA ALA A 61 -4.39 -11.61 -6.67
C ALA A 61 -3.00 -11.06 -7.02
N GLU A 62 -1.99 -11.62 -6.35
CA GLU A 62 -0.77 -10.91 -5.98
C GLU A 62 0.03 -10.43 -7.19
N GLN A 63 0.05 -9.11 -7.39
CA GLN A 63 0.83 -8.48 -8.45
C GLN A 63 2.33 -8.62 -8.19
N MET A 64 3.12 -8.54 -9.25
CA MET A 64 4.58 -8.46 -9.21
C MET A 64 5.11 -7.26 -10.00
N VAL A 65 6.36 -6.90 -9.76
CA VAL A 65 7.09 -5.96 -10.61
C VAL A 65 7.63 -6.72 -11.82
N GLY A 66 7.11 -6.37 -13.00
CA GLY A 66 7.52 -6.91 -14.30
C GLY A 66 8.24 -5.90 -15.22
N ALA A 67 8.50 -4.68 -14.72
CA ALA A 67 9.37 -3.70 -15.36
C ALA A 67 9.90 -2.68 -14.33
N LYS A 68 10.88 -1.85 -14.71
CA LYS A 68 11.33 -0.73 -13.87
C LYS A 68 10.14 0.18 -13.54
N LEU A 69 9.94 0.49 -12.26
CA LEU A 69 8.83 1.32 -11.82
C LEU A 69 8.94 2.73 -12.38
N ARG A 70 7.80 3.25 -12.85
CA ARG A 70 7.70 4.63 -13.33
C ARG A 70 6.46 5.29 -12.78
N GLN A 71 6.64 6.30 -11.94
CA GLN A 71 5.53 7.12 -11.47
C GLN A 71 4.93 7.90 -12.66
N THR A 72 3.62 7.74 -12.87
CA THR A 72 2.88 8.40 -13.96
C THR A 72 2.07 9.60 -13.48
N ARG A 73 1.74 9.63 -12.18
CA ARG A 73 1.02 10.72 -11.52
C ARG A 73 1.30 10.76 -10.02
N ARG A 74 0.83 11.82 -9.36
CA ARG A 74 0.81 11.95 -7.90
C ARG A 74 -0.03 10.83 -7.28
N LEU A 75 0.44 10.26 -6.17
CA LEU A 75 -0.26 9.19 -5.45
C LEU A 75 -1.53 9.73 -4.77
N THR A 76 -1.47 10.95 -4.24
CA THR A 76 -2.52 11.55 -3.42
C THR A 76 -2.97 12.93 -3.94
N GLY A 77 -2.62 13.24 -5.20
CA GLY A 77 -2.88 14.54 -5.80
C GLY A 77 -4.37 14.87 -5.94
N HIS A 78 -5.22 13.86 -6.15
CA HIS A 78 -6.66 14.04 -6.29
C HIS A 78 -7.32 14.33 -4.93
N GLU A 79 -6.86 13.66 -3.87
CA GLU A 79 -7.34 13.79 -2.50
C GLU A 79 -6.93 15.13 -1.88
N SER A 80 -5.64 15.49 -1.99
CA SER A 80 -5.11 16.77 -1.54
C SER A 80 -5.80 17.95 -2.22
N SER A 81 -5.88 17.94 -3.55
CA SER A 81 -6.54 19.01 -4.31
C SER A 81 -8.01 19.18 -3.95
N PHE A 82 -8.72 18.08 -3.69
CA PHE A 82 -10.12 18.12 -3.23
C PHE A 82 -10.21 18.73 -1.83
N PHE A 83 -9.34 18.33 -0.91
CA PHE A 83 -9.40 18.81 0.45
C PHE A 83 -9.04 20.27 0.62
N MET A 84 -8.06 20.76 -0.13
CA MET A 84 -7.71 22.18 -0.15
C MET A 84 -8.91 23.07 -0.52
N GLN A 85 -9.87 22.55 -1.28
CA GLN A 85 -11.07 23.29 -1.69
C GLN A 85 -12.27 23.09 -0.77
N HIS A 86 -12.38 21.93 -0.12
CA HIS A 86 -13.62 21.49 0.52
C HIS A 86 -13.49 21.16 2.01
N SER A 87 -12.28 21.08 2.56
CA SER A 87 -12.11 20.73 3.96
C SER A 87 -12.72 21.81 4.87
N PRO A 88 -13.60 21.44 5.82
CA PRO A 88 -14.16 22.38 6.77
C PRO A 88 -13.19 22.75 7.92
N GLY A 89 -11.96 22.21 7.91
CA GLY A 89 -10.92 22.44 8.91
C GLY A 89 -9.63 21.69 8.59
N PRO A 90 -8.73 21.51 9.56
CA PRO A 90 -7.51 20.73 9.38
C PRO A 90 -7.82 19.32 8.88
N PHE A 91 -7.04 18.81 7.94
CA PHE A 91 -7.24 17.49 7.37
C PHE A 91 -5.95 16.69 7.33
N LYS A 92 -6.09 15.38 7.18
CA LYS A 92 -4.99 14.45 6.93
C LYS A 92 -5.11 13.82 5.56
N ILE A 93 -3.96 13.49 4.99
CA ILE A 93 -3.84 12.63 3.81
C ILE A 93 -3.22 11.31 4.24
N THR A 94 -3.88 10.19 3.91
CA THR A 94 -3.38 8.84 4.14
C THR A 94 -2.67 8.33 2.88
N MET A 95 -1.58 7.61 3.07
CA MET A 95 -0.91 6.89 1.99
C MET A 95 -0.35 5.57 2.52
N PRO A 96 -0.30 4.53 1.68
CA PRO A 96 0.28 3.26 2.08
C PRO A 96 1.76 3.42 2.41
N GLY A 97 2.20 2.77 3.48
CA GLY A 97 3.62 2.62 3.79
C GLY A 97 4.35 1.80 2.73
N VAL A 98 5.67 1.97 2.65
CA VAL A 98 6.55 1.29 1.68
C VAL A 98 6.32 -0.22 1.68
N MET A 99 6.32 -0.82 2.88
CA MET A 99 6.26 -2.27 3.08
C MET A 99 4.89 -2.88 2.82
N THR A 100 3.87 -2.05 2.57
CA THR A 100 2.50 -2.53 2.31
C THR A 100 2.41 -3.34 1.02
N ARG A 101 3.29 -3.10 0.04
CA ARG A 101 3.28 -3.82 -1.26
C ARG A 101 4.65 -4.36 -1.70
N THR A 102 5.76 -3.75 -1.31
CA THR A 102 7.10 -4.10 -1.84
C THR A 102 7.50 -5.55 -1.60
N ARG A 103 7.03 -6.19 -0.51
CA ARG A 103 7.31 -7.60 -0.25
C ARG A 103 6.61 -8.53 -1.23
N THR A 104 5.34 -8.26 -1.57
CA THR A 104 4.57 -9.10 -2.52
C THR A 104 4.99 -8.83 -3.96
N TRP A 105 5.40 -7.60 -4.27
CA TRP A 105 5.80 -7.25 -5.63
C TRP A 105 7.14 -7.83 -6.09
N TYR A 106 7.99 -8.31 -5.17
CA TYR A 106 9.29 -8.86 -5.53
C TYR A 106 9.19 -10.37 -5.79
N LYS A 107 9.22 -10.78 -7.06
CA LYS A 107 9.27 -12.19 -7.47
C LYS A 107 10.68 -12.57 -7.95
N PRO A 108 11.41 -13.43 -7.22
CA PRO A 108 12.71 -13.94 -7.68
C PRO A 108 12.60 -14.65 -9.04
N GLY A 109 13.55 -14.40 -9.93
CA GLY A 109 13.56 -14.89 -11.31
C GLY A 109 12.74 -14.06 -12.30
N VAL A 110 12.05 -13.00 -11.85
CA VAL A 110 11.31 -12.06 -12.71
C VAL A 110 11.67 -10.61 -12.36
N THR A 111 11.46 -10.21 -11.11
CA THR A 111 11.67 -8.83 -10.66
C THR A 111 13.16 -8.46 -10.61
N ASP A 112 14.02 -9.45 -10.39
CA ASP A 112 15.49 -9.31 -10.37
C ASP A 112 16.11 -8.88 -11.69
N GLU A 113 15.37 -8.96 -12.81
CA GLU A 113 15.77 -8.33 -14.08
C GLU A 113 15.76 -6.80 -14.02
N PHE A 114 14.95 -6.20 -13.14
CA PHE A 114 14.77 -4.74 -13.01
C PHE A 114 15.32 -4.18 -11.69
N TYR A 115 15.35 -5.03 -10.65
CA TYR A 115 15.81 -4.70 -9.31
C TYR A 115 16.61 -5.88 -8.75
N PRO A 116 17.96 -5.84 -8.75
CA PRO A 116 18.79 -6.99 -8.36
C PRO A 116 18.46 -7.59 -6.98
N THR A 117 17.99 -6.75 -6.06
CA THR A 117 17.53 -7.17 -4.75
C THR A 117 16.18 -6.54 -4.40
N ARG A 118 15.46 -7.15 -3.44
CA ARG A 118 14.26 -6.55 -2.85
C ARG A 118 14.55 -5.17 -2.26
N ALA A 119 15.75 -4.97 -1.71
CA ALA A 119 16.16 -3.67 -1.17
C ALA A 119 16.22 -2.59 -2.27
N ASP A 120 16.65 -2.92 -3.48
CA ASP A 120 16.67 -1.98 -4.61
C ASP A 120 15.25 -1.55 -5.01
N LEU A 121 14.29 -2.48 -5.02
CA LEU A 121 12.87 -2.17 -5.25
C LEU A 121 12.32 -1.27 -4.14
N ILE A 122 12.59 -1.61 -2.88
CA ILE A 122 12.18 -0.83 -1.70
C ILE A 122 12.71 0.61 -1.81
N GLN A 123 13.98 0.79 -2.18
CA GLN A 123 14.58 2.12 -2.32
C GLN A 123 13.87 2.98 -3.37
N ASP A 124 13.45 2.39 -4.48
CA ASP A 124 12.74 3.12 -5.54
C ASP A 124 11.34 3.55 -5.09
N VAL A 125 10.62 2.64 -4.41
CA VAL A 125 9.31 2.97 -3.79
C VAL A 125 9.45 4.03 -2.70
N VAL A 126 10.53 4.00 -1.92
CA VAL A 126 10.86 5.06 -0.95
C VAL A 126 11.03 6.40 -1.65
N GLN A 127 11.71 6.46 -2.80
CA GLN A 127 11.86 7.73 -3.54
C GLN A 127 10.52 8.27 -4.02
N ILE A 128 9.63 7.40 -4.52
CA ILE A 128 8.28 7.79 -4.96
C ILE A 128 7.48 8.36 -3.78
N LEU A 129 7.42 7.65 -2.65
CA LEU A 129 6.71 8.13 -1.45
C LEU A 129 7.33 9.42 -0.89
N ARG A 130 8.66 9.54 -0.89
CA ARG A 130 9.34 10.76 -0.44
C ARG A 130 9.03 11.95 -1.35
N GLY A 131 8.91 11.72 -2.66
CA GLY A 131 8.44 12.72 -3.61
C GLY A 131 7.03 13.18 -3.30
N GLU A 132 6.12 12.23 -3.03
CA GLU A 132 4.74 12.53 -2.67
C GLU A 132 4.64 13.33 -1.35
N VAL A 133 5.37 12.91 -0.31
CA VAL A 133 5.42 13.61 0.98
C VAL A 133 5.91 15.05 0.82
N ARG A 134 6.97 15.28 0.04
CA ARG A 134 7.47 16.64 -0.23
C ARG A 134 6.41 17.48 -0.92
N ALA A 135 5.75 16.94 -1.94
CA ALA A 135 4.75 17.68 -2.67
C ALA A 135 3.51 18.01 -1.80
N LEU A 136 3.10 17.11 -0.90
CA LEU A 136 2.07 17.40 0.11
C LEU A 136 2.50 18.51 1.09
N ILE A 137 3.76 18.51 1.52
CA ILE A 137 4.31 19.58 2.36
C ILE A 137 4.29 20.92 1.60
N ASP A 138 4.68 20.93 0.33
CA ASP A 138 4.67 22.12 -0.52
C ASP A 138 3.25 22.66 -0.76
N GLU A 139 2.24 21.78 -0.75
CA GLU A 139 0.81 22.12 -0.78
C GLU A 139 0.27 22.63 0.57
N GLY A 140 1.06 22.56 1.64
CA GLY A 140 0.69 22.99 2.99
C GLY A 140 -0.04 21.92 3.81
N VAL A 141 0.01 20.64 3.42
CA VAL A 141 -0.56 19.54 4.20
C VAL A 141 0.31 19.29 5.43
N THR A 142 -0.28 19.46 6.62
CA THR A 142 0.44 19.36 7.90
C THR A 142 0.28 18.01 8.60
N TYR A 143 -0.61 17.15 8.12
CA TYR A 143 -0.83 15.81 8.66
C TYR A 143 -0.80 14.80 7.52
N ILE A 144 0.27 14.02 7.47
CA ILE A 144 0.44 12.88 6.55
C ILE A 144 0.49 11.60 7.38
N GLN A 145 -0.37 10.63 7.06
CA GLN A 145 -0.41 9.33 7.71
C GLN A 145 0.15 8.26 6.76
N LEU A 146 1.08 7.45 7.27
CA LEU A 146 1.65 6.30 6.56
C LEU A 146 1.03 5.00 7.10
N ASP A 147 0.30 4.29 6.25
CA ASP A 147 -0.40 3.07 6.62
C ASP A 147 0.50 1.85 6.40
N SER A 148 1.22 1.47 7.47
CA SER A 148 2.12 0.31 7.50
C SER A 148 1.49 -0.79 8.37
N LEU A 149 0.75 -1.71 7.76
CA LEU A 149 0.12 -2.82 8.50
C LEU A 149 0.96 -4.11 8.49
N ARG A 150 2.00 -4.16 7.65
CA ARG A 150 2.69 -5.43 7.34
C ARG A 150 3.36 -6.05 8.56
N TYR A 151 4.00 -5.26 9.42
CA TYR A 151 4.62 -5.79 10.64
C TYR A 151 3.58 -6.42 11.59
N VAL A 152 2.35 -5.89 11.65
CA VAL A 152 1.28 -6.49 12.46
C VAL A 152 0.77 -7.77 11.81
N ILE A 153 0.36 -7.68 10.54
CA ILE A 153 -0.30 -8.79 9.84
C ILE A 153 0.64 -9.99 9.68
N GLN A 154 1.93 -9.74 9.52
CA GLN A 154 2.89 -10.80 9.22
C GLN A 154 3.68 -11.28 10.44
N LEU A 155 4.17 -10.36 11.30
CA LEU A 155 5.10 -10.71 12.38
C LEU A 155 4.38 -10.89 13.73
N ALA A 156 3.28 -10.17 13.96
CA ALA A 156 2.51 -10.26 15.20
C ALA A 156 1.43 -11.35 15.16
N ASP A 157 0.94 -11.72 13.97
CA ASP A 157 0.00 -12.84 13.81
C ASP A 157 0.71 -14.19 13.99
N VAL A 158 0.17 -15.03 14.89
CA VAL A 158 0.79 -16.31 15.25
C VAL A 158 0.84 -17.27 14.06
N SER A 159 -0.22 -17.32 13.24
CA SER A 159 -0.30 -18.25 12.12
C SER A 159 0.66 -17.87 10.99
N SER A 160 0.72 -16.58 10.66
CA SER A 160 1.61 -16.03 9.65
C SER A 160 3.07 -16.18 10.07
N ARG A 161 3.38 -15.89 11.34
CA ARG A 161 4.72 -16.07 11.90
C ARG A 161 5.17 -17.53 11.85
N GLN A 162 4.28 -18.48 12.17
CA GLN A 162 4.58 -19.90 12.10
C GLN A 162 4.88 -20.33 10.66
N GLN A 163 4.09 -19.87 9.68
CA GLN A 163 4.33 -20.13 8.26
C GLN A 163 5.68 -19.61 7.78
N MET A 164 6.09 -18.42 8.23
CA MET A 164 7.42 -17.86 7.94
C MET A 164 8.56 -18.72 8.49
N VAL A 165 8.41 -19.23 9.71
CA VAL A 165 9.42 -20.14 10.30
C VAL A 165 9.49 -21.44 9.51
N GLU A 166 8.33 -21.98 9.11
CA GLU A 166 8.24 -23.20 8.30
C GLU A 166 8.81 -23.03 6.88
N SER A 167 8.70 -21.84 6.30
CA SER A 167 9.34 -21.49 5.02
C SER A 167 10.83 -21.16 5.15
N GLY A 168 11.38 -21.17 6.37
CA GLY A 168 12.79 -20.93 6.63
C GLY A 168 13.19 -19.44 6.65
N GLU A 169 12.22 -18.54 6.81
CA GLU A 169 12.49 -17.10 6.96
C GLU A 169 13.06 -16.76 8.34
N ASP A 170 14.04 -15.87 8.37
CA ASP A 170 14.56 -15.27 9.61
C ASP A 170 13.63 -14.12 10.04
N LEU A 171 13.01 -14.28 11.21
CA LEU A 171 12.03 -13.32 11.73
C LEU A 171 12.66 -12.01 12.22
N GLU A 172 13.88 -12.04 12.75
CA GLU A 172 14.59 -10.83 13.18
C GLU A 172 15.00 -10.04 11.95
N GLN A 173 15.55 -10.72 10.94
CA GLN A 173 15.85 -10.07 9.66
C GLN A 173 14.57 -9.51 9.01
N ALA A 174 13.47 -10.25 9.00
CA ALA A 174 12.21 -9.78 8.43
C ALA A 174 11.65 -8.55 9.18
N LEU A 175 11.85 -8.47 10.49
CA LEU A 175 11.49 -7.31 11.30
C LEU A 175 12.36 -6.10 10.94
N ASP A 176 13.68 -6.28 10.92
CA ASP A 176 14.67 -5.24 10.57
C ASP A 176 14.45 -4.68 9.16
N GLU A 177 13.99 -5.51 8.22
CA GLU A 177 13.66 -5.05 6.87
C GLU A 177 12.30 -4.37 6.77
N THR A 178 11.43 -4.52 7.77
CA THR A 178 10.06 -3.99 7.76
C THR A 178 9.91 -2.65 8.49
N ILE A 179 10.76 -2.36 9.49
CA ILE A 179 10.68 -1.17 10.37
C ILE A 179 11.83 -0.21 10.07
#